data_AF-A0A850BCA7-F1
#
_entry.id   AF-A0A850BCA7-F1
#
_cell.length_a   1.000
_cell.length_b   1.000
_cell.length_c   1.000
_cell.angle_alpha   90.00
_cell.angle_beta   90.00
_cell.angle_gamma   90.00
#
_symmetry.space_group_name_H-M   'P 1'
#
loop_
_entity.id
_entity.type
_entity.pdbx_description
1 polymer ?
#
loop_
_entity_poly.entity_id
_entity_poly.type
_entity_poly.pdbx_seq_one_letter_code
_entity_poly.pdbx_strand_id
1 'polypeptide(L)'
;MPKPTETALRGRARSLIEAMTERTRWIYAVPRDTGIAALKAMLMAEGLGREEEDAKAGVVRFSNDAGSIAFVVFDSPELEVTLLEATGGDAAPILAKVLEKTGFYAQTQLLKTALDVRSPEASKALRTLAHMVVAWDEDWSDLFLLHLASPDPVARHEAAIATSIAAMVARDPGPAISLLEEAGRRETFPKLRETIGEALNVVRAMTGGPVELKPERPA
;
A
#
# COMPACT_ATOMS: atom_id res chain seq x y z
N MET A 1 -19.29 -9.71 17.80
CA MET A 1 -18.07 -10.52 18.06
C MET A 1 -17.22 -9.80 19.08
N PRO A 2 -16.60 -10.49 20.05
CA PRO A 2 -15.68 -9.87 21.01
C PRO A 2 -14.48 -9.25 20.28
N LYS A 3 -13.99 -8.10 20.78
CA LYS A 3 -12.83 -7.40 20.20
C LYS A 3 -11.58 -8.29 20.30
N PRO A 4 -10.82 -8.48 19.20
CA PRO A 4 -9.51 -9.13 19.27
C PRO A 4 -8.59 -8.36 20.23
N THR A 5 -7.86 -9.07 21.08
CA THR A 5 -6.82 -8.46 21.92
C THR A 5 -5.62 -8.07 21.06
N GLU A 6 -4.82 -7.09 21.50
CA GLU A 6 -3.59 -6.68 20.80
C GLU A 6 -2.65 -7.88 20.56
N THR A 7 -2.54 -8.77 21.53
CA THR A 7 -1.78 -10.02 21.43
C THR A 7 -2.30 -10.95 20.33
N ALA A 8 -3.62 -11.06 20.17
CA ALA A 8 -4.22 -11.88 19.11
C ALA A 8 -3.98 -11.27 17.72
N LEU A 9 -4.10 -9.95 17.58
CA LEU A 9 -3.81 -9.22 16.34
C LEU A 9 -2.34 -9.37 15.92
N ARG A 10 -1.41 -9.23 16.88
CA ARG A 10 0.03 -9.43 16.64
C ARG A 10 0.37 -10.88 16.26
N GLY A 11 -0.35 -11.86 16.81
CA GLY A 11 -0.17 -13.27 16.51
C GLY A 11 -0.54 -13.61 15.07
N ARG A 12 -1.70 -13.14 14.61
CA ARG A 12 -2.20 -13.38 13.24
C ARG A 12 -1.38 -12.63 12.19
N ALA A 13 -1.08 -11.35 12.43
CA ALA A 13 -0.22 -10.57 11.55
C ALA A 13 1.21 -11.15 11.36
N ARG A 14 1.69 -12.08 12.20
CA ARG A 14 2.97 -12.77 11.97
C ARG A 14 2.88 -13.93 10.98
N SER A 15 1.71 -14.55 10.81
CA SER A 15 1.47 -15.62 9.83
C SER A 15 1.48 -15.11 8.39
N LEU A 16 1.31 -13.80 8.22
CA LEU A 16 1.40 -13.02 6.98
C LEU A 16 2.59 -13.37 6.06
N ILE A 17 3.75 -13.71 6.63
CA ILE A 17 4.99 -13.90 5.87
C ILE A 17 4.91 -15.08 4.88
N GLU A 18 4.07 -16.08 5.17
CA GLU A 18 3.97 -17.31 4.38
C GLU A 18 2.97 -17.22 3.20
N ALA A 19 1.95 -16.35 3.29
CA ALA A 19 0.93 -16.16 2.25
C ALA A 19 1.38 -15.25 1.09
N MET A 20 2.52 -14.58 1.23
CA MET A 20 2.99 -13.52 0.33
C MET A 20 3.62 -14.01 -0.98
N THR A 21 3.75 -15.32 -1.18
CA THR A 21 4.49 -15.93 -2.30
C THR A 21 3.67 -16.25 -3.55
N GLU A 22 2.35 -16.14 -3.53
CA GLU A 22 1.49 -16.60 -4.63
C GLU A 22 0.97 -15.45 -5.51
N ARG A 23 1.83 -14.75 -6.29
CA ARG A 23 1.34 -13.69 -7.20
C ARG A 23 2.17 -13.57 -8.49
N THR A 24 1.47 -13.44 -9.62
CA THR A 24 1.97 -12.99 -10.94
C THR A 24 2.39 -11.51 -10.98
N ARG A 25 2.35 -10.86 -9.81
CA ARG A 25 2.60 -9.44 -9.55
C ARG A 25 3.41 -9.32 -8.27
N TRP A 26 4.58 -8.71 -8.35
CA TRP A 26 5.45 -8.45 -7.21
C TRP A 26 5.61 -6.94 -7.02
N ILE A 27 5.59 -6.46 -5.78
CA ILE A 27 5.81 -5.04 -5.47
C ILE A 27 6.88 -4.92 -4.38
N TYR A 28 7.97 -4.24 -4.70
CA TYR A 28 9.10 -4.00 -3.81
C TYR A 28 9.28 -2.52 -3.52
N ALA A 29 9.61 -2.19 -2.28
CA ALA A 29 10.03 -0.85 -1.91
C ALA A 29 11.56 -0.78 -1.91
N VAL A 30 12.13 0.07 -2.74
CA VAL A 30 13.58 0.31 -2.81
C VAL A 30 13.93 1.67 -2.22
N PRO A 31 15.15 1.82 -1.66
CA PRO A 31 15.66 3.10 -1.19
C PRO A 31 15.57 4.19 -2.28
N ARG A 32 15.05 5.36 -1.90
CA ARG A 32 14.85 6.47 -2.85
C ARG A 32 16.16 7.13 -3.29
N ASP A 33 17.22 7.01 -2.50
CA ASP A 33 18.57 7.50 -2.80
C ASP A 33 19.19 6.85 -4.05
N THR A 34 18.79 5.62 -4.37
CA THR A 34 19.09 4.97 -5.66
C THR A 34 18.57 5.82 -6.83
N GLY A 35 17.43 6.47 -6.64
CA GLY A 35 16.81 7.39 -7.58
C GLY A 35 16.09 6.71 -8.74
N ILE A 36 14.97 7.31 -9.16
CA ILE A 36 14.17 6.80 -10.28
C ILE A 36 15.00 6.67 -11.57
N ALA A 37 15.94 7.58 -11.81
CA ALA A 37 16.78 7.56 -13.01
C ALA A 37 17.66 6.30 -13.12
N ALA A 38 18.20 5.81 -12.00
CA ALA A 38 19.02 4.60 -11.99
C ALA A 38 18.16 3.36 -12.27
N LEU A 39 16.98 3.27 -11.68
CA LEU A 39 16.02 2.20 -11.96
C LEU A 39 15.59 2.18 -13.43
N LYS A 40 15.26 3.36 -14.00
CA LYS A 40 14.94 3.48 -15.43
C LYS A 40 16.09 2.93 -16.29
N ALA A 41 17.32 3.34 -16.01
CA ALA A 41 18.49 2.90 -16.76
C ALA A 41 18.71 1.38 -16.65
N MET A 42 18.49 0.79 -15.47
CA MET A 42 18.59 -0.65 -15.27
C MET A 42 17.52 -1.43 -16.04
N LEU A 43 16.27 -1.00 -16.02
CA LEU A 43 15.18 -1.65 -16.75
C LEU A 43 15.39 -1.56 -18.28
N MET A 44 15.86 -0.41 -18.78
CA MET A 44 16.19 -0.25 -20.20
C MET A 44 17.37 -1.13 -20.62
N ALA A 45 18.39 -1.30 -19.76
CA ALA A 45 19.53 -2.18 -20.03
C ALA A 45 19.13 -3.65 -20.11
N GLU A 46 18.02 -4.04 -19.48
CA GLU A 46 17.44 -5.38 -19.58
C GLU A 46 16.47 -5.53 -20.77
N GLY A 47 16.46 -4.55 -21.68
CA GLY A 47 15.71 -4.62 -22.94
C GLY A 47 14.25 -4.18 -22.85
N LEU A 48 13.84 -3.53 -21.76
CA LEU A 48 12.49 -3.00 -21.61
C LEU A 48 12.36 -1.61 -22.24
N GLY A 49 11.35 -1.43 -23.07
CA GLY A 49 10.95 -0.13 -23.62
C GLY A 49 10.08 0.64 -22.63
N ARG A 50 10.16 1.98 -22.66
CA ARG A 50 9.26 2.85 -21.90
C ARG A 50 7.94 3.00 -22.65
N GLU A 51 6.83 2.62 -22.02
CA GLU A 51 5.48 2.75 -22.60
C GLU A 51 4.84 4.09 -22.24
N GLU A 52 4.90 4.47 -20.96
CA GLU A 52 4.16 5.59 -20.41
C GLU A 52 4.97 6.27 -19.30
N GLU A 53 4.85 7.59 -19.18
CA GLU A 53 5.44 8.36 -18.10
C GLU A 53 4.50 9.49 -17.68
N ASP A 54 4.08 9.45 -16.42
CA ASP A 54 3.46 10.58 -15.75
C ASP A 54 4.47 11.17 -14.76
N ALA A 55 5.20 12.19 -15.23
CA ALA A 55 6.19 12.87 -14.42
C ALA A 55 5.59 13.61 -13.21
N LYS A 56 4.31 14.01 -13.27
CA LYS A 56 3.64 14.68 -12.14
C LYS A 56 3.27 13.67 -11.06
N ALA A 57 2.81 12.49 -11.46
CA ALA A 57 2.51 11.39 -10.55
C ALA A 57 3.77 10.62 -10.12
N GLY A 58 4.94 10.88 -10.72
CA GLY A 58 6.18 10.15 -10.42
C GLY A 58 6.14 8.69 -10.89
N VAL A 59 5.30 8.37 -11.88
CA VAL A 59 5.06 7.00 -12.38
C VAL A 59 5.69 6.83 -13.75
N VAL A 60 6.42 5.74 -13.95
CA VAL A 60 6.90 5.31 -15.27
C VAL A 60 6.65 3.83 -15.48
N ARG A 61 6.12 3.49 -16.65
CA ARG A 61 5.83 2.12 -17.06
C ARG A 61 6.80 1.65 -18.15
N PHE A 62 7.28 0.43 -17.97
CA PHE A 62 8.17 -0.28 -18.88
C PHE A 62 7.55 -1.62 -19.27
N SER A 63 7.77 -2.05 -20.51
CA SER A 63 7.39 -3.38 -20.98
C SER A 63 8.37 -3.90 -22.02
N ASN A 64 8.29 -5.19 -22.33
CA ASN A 64 8.92 -5.71 -23.54
C ASN A 64 7.96 -5.58 -24.74
N ASP A 65 8.49 -5.68 -25.96
CA ASP A 65 7.71 -5.57 -27.20
C ASP A 65 6.55 -6.59 -27.29
N ALA A 66 6.69 -7.74 -26.61
CA ALA A 66 5.67 -8.78 -26.55
C ALA A 66 4.55 -8.48 -25.53
N GLY A 67 4.70 -7.48 -24.66
CA GLY A 67 3.78 -7.17 -23.57
C GLY A 67 3.65 -8.26 -22.51
N SER A 68 4.54 -9.26 -22.50
CA SER A 68 4.52 -10.40 -21.57
C SER A 68 5.16 -10.08 -20.22
N ILE A 69 5.94 -9.01 -20.16
CA ILE A 69 6.60 -8.51 -18.95
C ILE A 69 6.32 -7.02 -18.86
N ALA A 70 5.90 -6.54 -17.69
CA ALA A 70 5.79 -5.11 -17.42
C ALA A 70 6.29 -4.74 -16.03
N PHE A 71 6.93 -3.58 -15.95
CA PHE A 71 7.38 -2.96 -14.73
C PHE A 71 6.75 -1.58 -14.57
N VAL A 72 6.32 -1.25 -13.35
CA VAL A 72 5.89 0.10 -12.99
C VAL A 72 6.80 0.60 -11.89
N VAL A 73 7.40 1.76 -12.12
CA VAL A 73 8.25 2.47 -11.16
C VAL A 73 7.46 3.68 -10.66
N PHE A 74 7.31 3.80 -9.35
CA PHE A 74 6.63 4.92 -8.71
C PHE A 74 7.53 5.54 -7.64
N ASP A 75 7.97 6.78 -7.85
CA ASP A 75 8.70 7.55 -6.83
C ASP A 75 7.70 8.12 -5.83
N SER A 76 7.84 7.78 -4.55
CA SER A 76 7.05 8.34 -3.45
C SER A 76 7.95 9.19 -2.57
N PRO A 77 8.00 10.53 -2.79
CA PRO A 77 8.80 11.42 -1.95
C PRO A 77 8.36 11.40 -0.49
N GLU A 78 7.05 11.28 -0.25
CA GLU A 78 6.47 11.25 1.09
C GLU A 78 6.87 10.01 1.88
N LEU A 79 6.96 8.86 1.22
CA LEU A 79 7.39 7.61 1.84
C LEU A 79 8.90 7.41 1.76
N GLU A 80 9.63 8.31 1.11
CA GLU A 80 11.08 8.22 0.86
C GLU A 80 11.50 6.85 0.28
N VAL A 81 10.62 6.26 -0.54
CA VAL A 81 10.89 5.00 -1.25
C VAL A 81 10.53 5.16 -2.72
N THR A 82 11.15 4.34 -3.56
CA THR A 82 10.62 4.07 -4.89
C THR A 82 9.98 2.69 -4.87
N LEU A 83 8.74 2.60 -5.36
CA LEU A 83 8.05 1.33 -5.53
C LEU A 83 8.34 0.78 -6.92
N LEU A 84 8.70 -0.51 -6.95
CA LEU A 84 8.94 -1.26 -8.17
C LEU A 84 7.93 -2.41 -8.20
N GLU A 85 6.93 -2.25 -9.06
CA GLU A 85 5.99 -3.30 -9.38
C GLU A 85 6.47 -4.05 -10.62
N ALA A 86 6.46 -5.38 -10.57
CA ALA A 86 6.80 -6.26 -11.67
C ALA A 86 5.65 -7.22 -11.94
N THR A 87 5.33 -7.45 -13.21
CA THR A 87 4.25 -8.33 -13.65
C THR A 87 4.72 -9.22 -14.79
N GLY A 88 4.23 -10.46 -14.81
CA GLY A 88 4.58 -11.48 -15.81
C GLY A 88 5.58 -12.51 -15.31
N GLY A 89 5.40 -13.79 -15.68
CA GLY A 89 6.18 -14.91 -15.15
C GLY A 89 7.70 -14.78 -15.35
N ASP A 90 8.11 -14.15 -16.44
CA ASP A 90 9.52 -13.94 -16.80
C ASP A 90 10.10 -12.63 -16.24
N ALA A 91 9.35 -11.88 -15.43
CA ALA A 91 9.84 -10.65 -14.82
C ALA A 91 10.83 -10.94 -13.66
N ALA A 92 10.73 -12.12 -13.04
CA ALA A 92 11.47 -12.45 -11.82
C ALA A 92 13.00 -12.35 -11.96
N PRO A 93 13.65 -12.83 -13.04
CA PRO A 93 15.09 -12.68 -13.22
C PRO A 93 15.54 -11.21 -13.34
N ILE A 94 14.77 -10.38 -14.05
CA ILE A 94 15.07 -8.94 -14.19
C ILE A 94 14.90 -8.25 -12.83
N LEU A 95 13.80 -8.54 -12.14
CA LEU A 95 13.52 -8.00 -10.82
C LEU A 95 14.62 -8.35 -9.82
N ALA A 96 15.08 -9.60 -9.79
CA ALA A 96 16.16 -10.05 -8.90
C ALA A 96 17.45 -9.24 -9.11
N LYS A 97 17.87 -9.02 -10.36
CA LYS A 97 19.05 -8.21 -10.69
C LYS A 97 18.92 -6.76 -10.24
N VAL A 98 17.73 -6.17 -10.40
CA VAL A 98 17.46 -4.80 -9.94
C VAL A 98 17.59 -4.74 -8.43
N LEU A 99 16.89 -5.62 -7.71
CA LEU A 99 16.89 -5.64 -6.24
C LEU A 99 18.26 -5.93 -5.64
N GLU A 100 19.09 -6.77 -6.28
CA GLU A 100 20.47 -7.04 -5.86
C GLU A 100 21.34 -5.77 -5.92
N LYS A 101 21.14 -4.93 -6.94
CA LYS A 101 21.90 -3.68 -7.13
C LYS A 101 21.42 -2.54 -6.24
N THR A 102 20.11 -2.44 -6.03
CA THR A 102 19.50 -1.30 -5.32
C THR A 102 19.29 -1.56 -3.84
N GLY A 103 19.29 -2.83 -3.42
CA GLY A 103 18.69 -3.22 -2.16
C GLY A 103 17.17 -2.98 -2.16
N PHE A 104 16.52 -3.41 -1.08
CA PHE A 104 15.09 -3.21 -0.86
C PHE A 104 14.74 -3.29 0.62
N TYR A 105 13.61 -2.69 0.99
CA TYR A 105 13.01 -2.88 2.31
C TYR A 105 12.25 -4.19 2.34
N ALA A 106 12.76 -5.15 3.10
CA ALA A 106 12.08 -6.43 3.29
C ALA A 106 10.69 -6.22 3.91
N GLN A 107 9.67 -6.84 3.31
CA GLN A 107 8.29 -6.75 3.79
C GLN A 107 8.15 -7.21 5.25
N THR A 108 8.92 -8.21 5.67
CA THR A 108 8.97 -8.69 7.05
C THR A 108 9.45 -7.63 8.05
N GLN A 109 10.41 -6.79 7.64
CA GLN A 109 10.93 -5.69 8.44
C GLN A 109 9.94 -4.52 8.50
N LEU A 110 9.30 -4.19 7.37
CA LEU A 110 8.22 -3.20 7.31
C LEU A 110 7.06 -3.63 8.22
N LEU A 111 6.64 -4.89 8.15
CA LEU A 111 5.61 -5.46 9.02
C LEU A 111 5.97 -5.37 10.49
N LYS A 112 7.19 -5.78 10.86
CA LYS A 112 7.67 -5.68 12.24
C LYS A 112 7.60 -4.23 12.75
N THR A 113 7.92 -3.26 11.89
CA THR A 113 7.88 -1.83 12.21
C THR A 113 6.45 -1.34 12.37
N ALA A 114 5.55 -1.70 11.44
CA ALA A 114 4.13 -1.35 11.51
C ALA A 114 3.42 -1.98 12.73
N LEU A 115 3.88 -3.14 13.20
CA LEU A 115 3.35 -3.75 14.42
C LEU A 115 3.72 -2.98 15.69
N ASP A 116 4.78 -2.16 15.69
CA ASP A 116 5.09 -1.30 16.83
C ASP A 116 4.50 0.10 16.62
N VAL A 117 3.18 0.22 16.78
CA VAL A 117 2.39 1.46 16.52
C VAL A 117 2.90 2.70 17.29
N ARG A 118 3.73 2.52 18.32
CA ARG A 118 4.35 3.62 19.08
C ARG A 118 5.64 4.14 18.44
N SER A 119 6.20 3.40 17.49
CA SER A 119 7.35 3.83 16.70
C SER A 119 6.93 4.99 15.79
N PRO A 120 7.74 6.05 15.67
CA PRO A 120 7.47 7.13 14.72
C PRO A 120 7.47 6.64 13.26
N GLU A 121 8.12 5.51 12.98
CA GLU A 121 8.20 4.91 11.64
C GLU A 121 7.01 3.98 11.32
N ALA A 122 6.14 3.68 12.29
CA ALA A 122 5.06 2.71 12.11
C ALA A 122 4.09 3.12 10.99
N SER A 123 3.68 4.39 10.97
CA SER A 123 2.79 4.93 9.93
C SER A 123 3.42 4.88 8.54
N LYS A 124 4.70 5.23 8.43
CA LYS A 124 5.44 5.13 7.17
C LYS A 124 5.48 3.69 6.68
N ALA A 125 5.85 2.75 7.57
CA ALA A 125 5.89 1.33 7.26
C ALA A 125 4.51 0.78 6.85
N LEU A 126 3.43 1.17 7.53
CA LEU A 126 2.06 0.79 7.19
C LEU A 126 1.68 1.27 5.79
N ARG A 127 1.95 2.55 5.46
CA ARG A 127 1.66 3.11 4.13
C ARG A 127 2.50 2.44 3.04
N THR A 128 3.77 2.17 3.30
CA THR A 128 4.61 1.42 2.36
C THR A 128 4.03 0.02 2.09
N LEU A 129 3.62 -0.71 3.14
CA LEU A 129 2.95 -2.01 2.99
C LEU A 129 1.63 -1.91 2.23
N ALA A 130 0.85 -0.83 2.43
CA ALA A 130 -0.39 -0.60 1.71
C ALA A 130 -0.18 -0.56 0.20
N HIS A 131 0.85 0.17 -0.25
CA HIS A 131 1.18 0.23 -1.66
C HIS A 131 1.78 -1.08 -2.19
N MET A 132 2.33 -1.94 -1.33
CA MET A 132 2.84 -3.25 -1.71
C MET A 132 1.76 -4.35 -1.72
N VAL A 133 0.54 -4.03 -1.23
CA VAL A 133 -0.63 -4.94 -1.15
C VAL A 133 -0.28 -6.28 -0.51
N VAL A 134 0.46 -6.23 0.59
CA VAL A 134 0.81 -7.42 1.38
C VAL A 134 -0.46 -8.01 2.00
N ALA A 135 -0.81 -9.26 1.63
CA ALA A 135 -2.00 -10.03 2.02
C ALA A 135 -3.24 -9.16 2.36
N TRP A 136 -3.87 -8.64 1.31
CA TRP A 136 -5.05 -7.77 1.30
C TRP A 136 -6.32 -8.35 1.99
N ASP A 137 -6.21 -9.50 2.64
CA ASP A 137 -7.28 -10.27 3.25
C ASP A 137 -7.32 -10.09 4.79
N GLU A 138 -7.28 -11.18 5.56
CA GLU A 138 -7.45 -11.16 7.02
C GLU A 138 -6.26 -10.51 7.73
N ASP A 139 -5.05 -10.63 7.17
CA ASP A 139 -3.84 -10.10 7.80
C ASP A 139 -3.73 -8.57 7.70
N TRP A 140 -4.13 -7.99 6.55
CA TRP A 140 -4.27 -6.54 6.42
C TRP A 140 -5.32 -6.01 7.40
N SER A 141 -6.44 -6.73 7.55
CA SER A 141 -7.53 -6.36 8.47
C SER A 141 -7.04 -6.26 9.91
N ASP A 142 -6.24 -7.22 10.37
CA ASP A 142 -5.69 -7.21 11.72
C ASP A 142 -4.69 -6.07 11.94
N LEU A 143 -3.81 -5.81 10.96
CA LEU A 143 -2.84 -4.72 11.02
C LEU A 143 -3.54 -3.35 11.05
N PHE A 144 -4.61 -3.18 10.28
CA PHE A 144 -5.44 -1.99 10.31
C PHE A 144 -6.16 -1.82 11.66
N LEU A 145 -6.80 -2.88 12.17
CA LEU A 145 -7.50 -2.82 13.46
C LEU A 145 -6.54 -2.49 14.61
N LEU A 146 -5.29 -2.92 14.52
CA LEU A 146 -4.23 -2.57 15.47
C LEU A 146 -3.96 -1.06 15.47
N HIS A 147 -3.77 -0.44 14.31
CA HIS A 147 -3.54 1.01 14.21
C HIS A 147 -4.79 1.82 14.59
N LEU A 148 -5.99 1.32 14.24
CA LEU A 148 -7.26 1.93 14.62
C LEU A 148 -7.46 1.95 16.15
N ALA A 149 -6.89 0.98 16.87
CA ALA A 149 -6.94 0.95 18.34
C ALA A 149 -5.95 1.92 19.01
N SER A 150 -5.07 2.58 18.24
CA SER A 150 -4.11 3.53 18.79
C SER A 150 -4.79 4.72 19.47
N PRO A 151 -4.31 5.17 20.64
CA PRO A 151 -4.79 6.40 21.26
C PRO A 151 -4.41 7.63 20.42
N ASP A 152 -3.35 7.54 19.60
CA ASP A 152 -2.89 8.63 18.74
C ASP A 152 -3.81 8.83 17.53
N PRO A 153 -4.47 9.99 17.38
CA PRO A 153 -5.31 10.29 16.22
C PRO A 153 -4.53 10.31 14.89
N VAL A 154 -3.22 10.59 14.90
CA VAL A 154 -2.41 10.54 13.67
C VAL A 154 -2.29 9.10 13.19
N ALA A 155 -1.94 8.16 14.07
CA ALA A 155 -1.89 6.74 13.71
C ALA A 155 -3.22 6.21 13.14
N ARG A 156 -4.37 6.64 13.70
CA ARG A 156 -5.69 6.26 13.18
C ARG A 156 -6.01 6.92 11.83
N HIS A 157 -5.58 8.17 11.62
CA HIS A 157 -5.68 8.84 10.33
C HIS A 157 -4.90 8.09 9.25
N GLU A 158 -3.64 7.77 9.53
CA GLU A 158 -2.76 7.06 8.61
C GLU A 158 -3.29 5.66 8.29
N ALA A 159 -3.94 4.99 9.26
CA ALA A 159 -4.61 3.72 9.02
C ALA A 159 -5.73 3.83 7.98
N ALA A 160 -6.57 4.87 8.07
CA ALA A 160 -7.67 5.07 7.13
C ALA A 160 -7.16 5.34 5.70
N ILE A 161 -6.09 6.14 5.58
CA ILE A 161 -5.43 6.42 4.30
C ILE A 161 -4.78 5.16 3.74
N ALA A 162 -4.00 4.43 4.56
CA ALA A 162 -3.35 3.19 4.15
C ALA A 162 -4.36 2.15 3.65
N THR A 163 -5.50 1.96 4.33
CA THR A 163 -6.54 1.02 3.88
C THR A 163 -7.17 1.43 2.55
N SER A 164 -7.34 2.73 2.30
CA SER A 164 -7.85 3.22 1.02
C SER A 164 -6.85 2.97 -0.11
N ILE A 165 -5.56 3.25 0.15
CA ILE A 165 -4.46 2.99 -0.79
C ILE A 165 -4.41 1.51 -1.13
N ALA A 166 -4.40 0.64 -0.13
CA ALA A 166 -4.30 -0.78 -0.32
C ALA A 166 -5.49 -1.34 -1.13
N ALA A 167 -6.70 -0.83 -0.93
CA ALA A 167 -7.87 -1.16 -1.77
C ALA A 167 -7.64 -0.76 -3.23
N MET A 168 -7.26 0.49 -3.46
CA MET A 168 -7.02 1.00 -4.81
C MET A 168 -5.92 0.23 -5.54
N VAL A 169 -4.81 -0.09 -4.86
CA VAL A 169 -3.69 -0.82 -5.46
C VAL A 169 -4.05 -2.28 -5.68
N ALA A 170 -4.83 -2.91 -4.79
CA ALA A 170 -5.39 -4.25 -4.99
C ALA A 170 -6.43 -4.29 -6.12
N ARG A 171 -7.03 -3.14 -6.45
CA ARG A 171 -8.23 -3.00 -7.30
C ARG A 171 -9.40 -3.85 -6.80
N ASP A 172 -9.45 -4.03 -5.50
CA ASP A 172 -10.44 -4.83 -4.80
C ASP A 172 -10.83 -4.08 -3.53
N PRO A 173 -12.11 -3.71 -3.35
CA PRO A 173 -12.56 -3.11 -2.09
C PRO A 173 -12.34 -4.02 -0.88
N GLY A 174 -12.27 -5.35 -1.05
CA GLY A 174 -11.97 -6.33 -0.01
C GLY A 174 -12.68 -6.05 1.33
N PRO A 175 -11.96 -6.12 2.47
CA PRO A 175 -12.50 -5.78 3.78
C PRO A 175 -12.54 -4.25 4.05
N ALA A 176 -12.00 -3.42 3.16
CA ALA A 176 -11.77 -1.99 3.44
C ALA A 176 -13.04 -1.23 3.80
N ILE A 177 -14.16 -1.51 3.12
CA ILE A 177 -15.45 -0.85 3.38
C ILE A 177 -15.89 -1.10 4.82
N SER A 178 -15.92 -2.37 5.25
CA SER A 178 -16.39 -2.73 6.60
C SER A 178 -15.44 -2.23 7.70
N LEU A 179 -14.13 -2.22 7.42
CA LEU A 179 -13.11 -1.68 8.32
C LEU A 179 -13.26 -0.16 8.50
N LEU A 180 -13.46 0.59 7.42
CA LEU A 180 -13.67 2.03 7.46
C LEU A 180 -15.01 2.41 8.11
N GLU A 181 -16.06 1.63 7.90
CA GLU A 181 -17.35 1.80 8.60
C GLU A 181 -17.23 1.57 10.11
N GLU A 182 -16.49 0.55 10.56
CA GLU A 182 -16.20 0.33 11.98
C GLU A 182 -15.35 1.47 12.56
N ALA A 183 -14.35 1.95 11.82
CA ALA A 183 -13.55 3.11 12.21
C ALA A 183 -14.41 4.36 12.40
N GLY A 184 -15.30 4.66 11.45
CA GLY A 184 -16.18 5.82 11.51
C GLY A 184 -17.15 5.77 12.69
N ARG A 185 -17.67 4.58 13.02
CA ARG A 185 -18.54 4.37 14.19
C ARG A 185 -17.83 4.58 15.53
N ARG A 186 -16.53 4.27 15.62
CA ARG A 186 -15.74 4.40 16.85
C ARG A 186 -15.10 5.77 17.03
N GLU A 187 -14.84 6.47 15.93
CA GLU A 187 -14.10 7.72 15.97
C GLU A 187 -14.91 8.82 16.66
N THR A 188 -14.28 9.56 17.56
CA THR A 188 -14.90 10.66 18.31
C THR A 188 -14.34 12.02 17.90
N PHE A 189 -13.16 12.06 17.27
CA PHE A 189 -12.53 13.26 16.77
C PHE A 189 -13.16 13.69 15.42
N PRO A 190 -13.84 14.86 15.35
CA PRO A 190 -14.64 15.22 14.17
C PRO A 190 -13.87 15.24 12.86
N LYS A 191 -12.67 15.83 12.83
CA LYS A 191 -11.86 15.91 11.60
C LYS A 191 -11.45 14.53 11.07
N LEU A 192 -11.12 13.61 11.97
CA LEU A 192 -10.75 12.24 11.58
C LEU A 192 -11.97 11.46 11.11
N ARG A 193 -13.15 11.69 11.70
CA ARG A 193 -14.40 11.12 11.19
C ARG A 193 -14.69 11.58 9.76
N GLU A 194 -14.42 12.84 9.42
CA GLU A 194 -14.52 13.33 8.03
C GLU A 194 -13.54 12.60 7.10
N THR A 195 -12.28 12.45 7.49
CA THR A 195 -11.29 11.71 6.69
C THR A 195 -11.68 10.25 6.48
N ILE A 196 -12.21 9.58 7.50
CA ILE A 196 -12.70 8.20 7.36
C ILE A 196 -13.90 8.14 6.40
N GLY A 197 -14.79 9.13 6.43
CA GLY A 197 -15.90 9.23 5.48
C GLY A 197 -15.43 9.42 4.04
N GLU A 198 -14.42 10.26 3.83
CA GLU A 198 -13.81 10.48 2.50
C GLU A 198 -13.13 9.21 1.99
N ALA A 199 -12.33 8.54 2.84
CA ALA A 199 -11.73 7.25 2.56
C ALA A 199 -12.78 6.20 2.16
N LEU A 200 -13.88 6.10 2.92
CA LEU A 200 -14.97 5.18 2.65
C LEU A 200 -15.64 5.47 1.29
N ASN A 201 -15.86 6.73 0.97
CA ASN A 201 -16.44 7.13 -0.32
C ASN A 201 -15.52 6.77 -1.50
N VAL A 202 -14.21 6.96 -1.36
CA VAL A 202 -13.23 6.55 -2.38
C VAL A 202 -13.30 5.05 -2.64
N VAL A 203 -13.31 4.24 -1.58
CA VAL A 203 -13.38 2.77 -1.71
C VAL A 203 -14.74 2.32 -2.29
N ARG A 204 -15.86 2.92 -1.86
CA ARG A 204 -17.20 2.60 -2.41
C ARG A 204 -17.35 2.97 -3.89
N ALA A 205 -16.70 4.03 -4.34
CA ALA A 205 -16.71 4.40 -5.75
C ALA A 205 -16.11 3.30 -6.65
N MET A 206 -15.17 2.49 -6.11
CA MET A 206 -14.59 1.36 -6.85
C MET A 206 -15.60 0.25 -7.19
N THR A 207 -16.69 0.13 -6.42
CA THR A 207 -17.74 -0.89 -6.64
C THR A 207 -18.95 -0.36 -7.42
N GLY A 208 -18.93 0.91 -7.83
CA GLY A 208 -20.11 1.58 -8.40
C GLY A 208 -21.20 1.85 -7.36
N GLY A 209 -20.89 1.78 -6.06
CA GLY A 209 -21.82 2.07 -4.98
C GLY A 209 -22.18 3.57 -4.88
N PRO A 210 -23.26 3.91 -4.15
CA PRO A 210 -23.64 5.32 -3.95
C PRO A 210 -22.54 6.08 -3.21
N VAL A 211 -22.12 7.20 -3.78
CA VAL A 211 -21.16 8.15 -3.19
C VAL A 211 -21.95 9.21 -2.44
N GLU A 212 -21.69 9.39 -1.14
CA GLU A 212 -22.23 10.53 -0.40
C GLU A 212 -21.49 11.80 -0.83
N LEU A 213 -22.10 12.59 -1.71
CA LEU A 213 -21.61 13.91 -2.07
C LEU A 213 -21.88 14.88 -0.92
N LYS A 214 -20.86 15.62 -0.46
CA LYS A 214 -21.07 16.73 0.48
C LYS A 214 -22.03 17.73 -0.18
N PRO A 215 -23.08 18.21 0.51
CA PRO A 215 -23.90 19.28 -0.02
C PRO A 215 -23.03 20.53 -0.22
N GLU A 216 -23.14 21.15 -1.40
CA GLU A 216 -22.44 22.41 -1.70
C GLU A 216 -22.79 23.44 -0.62
N ARG A 217 -21.75 24.05 -0.03
CA ARG A 217 -21.98 25.21 0.85
C ARG A 217 -22.52 26.34 -0.04
N PRO A 218 -23.69 26.92 0.28
CA PRO A 218 -24.17 28.08 -0.45
C PRO A 218 -23.16 29.22 -0.30
N ALA A 219 -22.91 29.90 -1.42
CA ALA A 219 -22.02 31.05 -1.53
C ALA A 219 -22.48 32.24 -0.68
#